data_AF-A0A1Q3DVV7-F1
#
_entry.id   AF-A0A1Q3DVV7-F1
#
_cell.length_a   1.000
_cell.length_b   1.000
_cell.length_c   1.000
_cell.angle_alpha   90.00
_cell.angle_beta   90.00
_cell.angle_gamma   90.00
#
_symmetry.space_group_name_H-M   'P 1'
#
loop_
_entity.id
_entity.type
_entity.pdbx_description
1 polymer ?
#
loop_
_entity_poly.entity_id
_entity_poly.type
_entity_poly.pdbx_seq_one_letter_code
_entity_poly.pdbx_strand_id
1 'polypeptide(L)'
;MEIEVVEVEVEKKEKKESLFYAPLFVGLNSIMGADSAVKFSDNLGKSLLSEGDHSHYKADINGLLTKTTAVPPITEGAEYECDVLMTGELNKKSTPDAVDDNNKKVLYNATHIMGADPTRRFMFGLTIDKFNVRLWFFSRSHVFVTEAMDLHMDAKNLIYFALSLSGACREELGYDPTVRRVQGKNGTGPRYIFTIDGKQYITTEAITVRKAKFLLGCATRLFKVQQVLDDEGELDSEVKVIKDYWLPEDSCTELETRSAIEANIQKVNAVPNLDRSAFNRYFVKIEACEKVQVPSATEKGLTPDSTSNFLRGQTLPSDVKRFTVSAQSSTYQRVMSVSIPDSIMMESGPERERRQETVLREATAVHLARLDRRIYAPKVHCRQLSEFAGEPLDQMTNWDIVLKALESLIIALSYMHSAGFVHRDISAANVLVKDGNAKLNDLEYAKRVQPAIEPRSGSSDVKTVGLLDNPCDLTNSTR
;
A
#
# COMPACT_ATOMS: atom_id res chain seq x y z
N MET A 1 54.38 13.61 52.91
CA MET A 1 54.26 13.01 51.56
C MET A 1 52.82 12.56 51.43
N GLU A 2 51.96 13.49 51.02
CA GLU A 2 50.58 13.18 50.65
C GLU A 2 50.62 12.66 49.20
N ILE A 3 49.99 11.51 48.98
CA ILE A 3 49.86 10.92 47.65
C ILE A 3 48.57 11.50 47.07
N GLU A 4 48.70 12.39 46.08
CA GLU A 4 47.59 12.83 45.24
C GLU A 4 47.06 11.62 44.46
N VAL A 5 45.83 11.21 44.79
CA VAL A 5 45.04 10.31 43.95
C VAL A 5 44.39 11.19 42.89
N VAL A 6 44.94 11.14 41.67
CA VAL A 6 44.31 11.75 40.50
C VAL A 6 43.07 10.93 40.16
N GLU A 7 41.89 11.43 40.51
CA GLU A 7 40.63 10.95 39.94
C GLU A 7 40.63 11.27 38.45
N VAL A 8 40.87 10.25 37.63
CA VAL A 8 40.63 10.33 36.19
C VAL A 8 39.12 10.25 35.99
N GLU A 9 38.47 11.40 35.83
CA GLU A 9 37.12 11.48 35.27
C GLU A 9 37.15 10.92 33.84
N VAL A 10 36.82 9.64 33.71
CA VAL A 10 36.48 9.05 32.41
C VAL A 10 35.12 9.62 32.02
N GLU A 11 35.11 10.70 31.24
CA GLU A 11 33.93 11.14 30.50
C GLU A 11 33.34 9.94 29.74
N LYS A 12 32.26 9.36 30.25
CA LYS A 12 31.43 8.41 29.52
C LYS A 12 30.72 9.17 28.41
N LYS A 13 31.42 9.48 27.31
CA LYS A 13 30.76 9.84 26.05
C LYS A 13 29.85 8.68 25.68
N GLU A 14 28.55 8.92 25.74
CA GLU A 14 27.55 7.94 25.40
C GLU A 14 27.79 7.48 23.96
N LYS A 15 28.26 6.24 23.77
CA LYS A 15 28.42 5.70 22.41
C LYS A 15 27.04 5.69 21.75
N LYS A 16 26.97 6.27 20.56
CA LYS A 16 25.81 6.20 19.66
C LYS A 16 25.44 4.73 19.46
N GLU A 17 24.15 4.40 19.46
CA GLU A 17 23.66 3.01 19.48
C GLU A 17 24.19 2.23 18.27
N SER A 18 24.23 2.87 17.11
CA SER A 18 24.91 2.39 15.90
C SER A 18 26.35 1.90 16.15
N LEU A 19 27.17 2.68 16.84
CA LEU A 19 28.57 2.32 17.12
C LEU A 19 28.69 1.19 18.15
N PHE A 20 27.72 1.04 19.04
CA PHE A 20 27.70 -0.04 20.02
C PHE A 20 27.44 -1.40 19.35
N TYR A 21 26.50 -1.46 18.42
CA TYR A 21 26.14 -2.69 17.70
C TYR A 21 26.97 -2.95 16.44
N ALA A 22 27.83 -2.02 16.00
CA ALA A 22 28.64 -2.16 14.78
C ALA A 22 29.36 -3.52 14.64
N PRO A 23 30.00 -4.09 15.69
CA PRO A 23 30.68 -5.38 15.57
C PRO A 23 29.77 -6.54 15.14
N LEU A 24 28.47 -6.50 15.50
CA LEU A 24 27.49 -7.51 15.10
C LEU A 24 27.32 -7.51 13.58
N PHE A 25 27.09 -6.34 12.97
CA PHE A 25 26.86 -6.22 11.53
C PHE A 25 28.13 -6.46 10.71
N VAL A 26 29.30 -6.09 11.23
CA VAL A 26 30.60 -6.49 10.64
C VAL A 26 30.73 -8.02 10.63
N GLY A 27 30.37 -8.69 11.72
CA GLY A 27 30.33 -10.15 11.79
C GLY A 27 29.35 -10.77 10.79
N LEU A 28 28.14 -10.23 10.66
CA LEU A 28 27.14 -10.70 9.70
C LEU A 28 27.60 -10.50 8.24
N ASN A 29 28.18 -9.35 7.90
CA ASN A 29 28.77 -9.11 6.58
C ASN A 29 29.89 -10.11 6.26
N SER A 30 30.75 -10.40 7.25
CA SER A 30 31.81 -11.41 7.10
C SER A 30 31.24 -12.81 6.81
N ILE A 31 30.15 -13.19 7.49
CA ILE A 31 29.47 -14.48 7.28
C ILE A 31 28.81 -14.56 5.91
N MET A 32 28.14 -13.49 5.46
CA MET A 32 27.50 -13.44 4.14
C MET A 32 28.52 -13.49 2.99
N GLY A 33 29.76 -13.05 3.25
CA GLY A 33 30.85 -13.07 2.27
C GLY A 33 30.84 -11.88 1.32
N ALA A 34 31.99 -11.62 0.70
CA ALA A 34 32.20 -10.44 -0.16
C ALA A 34 31.38 -10.47 -1.47
N ASP A 35 31.04 -11.66 -1.95
CA ASP A 35 30.27 -11.85 -3.19
C ASP A 35 28.74 -11.80 -2.96
N SER A 36 28.30 -11.55 -1.73
CA SER A 36 26.89 -11.43 -1.39
C SER A 36 26.22 -10.31 -2.19
N ALA A 37 25.02 -10.59 -2.72
CA ALA A 37 24.18 -9.60 -3.38
C ALA A 37 23.67 -8.52 -2.41
N VAL A 38 23.76 -8.79 -1.10
CA VAL A 38 23.27 -7.95 -0.02
C VAL A 38 24.38 -7.68 1.00
N LYS A 39 24.44 -6.46 1.52
CA LYS A 39 25.27 -6.11 2.68
C LYS A 39 24.49 -5.33 3.72
N PHE A 40 24.90 -5.40 4.98
CA PHE A 40 24.52 -4.42 5.99
C PHE A 40 25.38 -3.16 5.82
N SER A 41 24.77 -1.99 5.96
CA SER A 41 25.38 -0.69 5.68
C SER A 41 26.66 -0.45 6.48
N ASP A 42 27.68 0.09 5.82
CA ASP A 42 28.98 0.40 6.43
C ASP A 42 28.92 1.69 7.27
N ASN A 43 27.92 2.53 7.01
CA ASN A 43 27.74 3.86 7.60
C ASN A 43 26.55 3.92 8.56
N LEU A 44 26.61 3.17 9.67
CA LEU A 44 25.50 3.08 10.64
C LEU A 44 25.04 4.47 11.14
N GLY A 45 23.73 4.73 11.04
CA GLY A 45 23.10 5.97 11.50
C GLY A 45 23.45 7.23 10.70
N LYS A 46 23.91 7.10 9.45
CA LYS A 46 23.99 8.20 8.47
C LYS A 46 22.83 8.13 7.48
N SER A 47 22.46 9.28 6.92
CA SER A 47 21.50 9.35 5.82
C SER A 47 22.10 8.77 4.55
N LEU A 48 21.28 8.05 3.80
CA LEU A 48 21.61 7.51 2.49
C LEU A 48 21.46 8.58 1.41
N LEU A 49 22.09 8.37 0.26
CA LEU A 49 21.83 9.23 -0.90
C LEU A 49 20.44 8.93 -1.46
N SER A 50 19.71 9.99 -1.83
CA SER A 50 18.44 9.89 -2.54
C SER A 50 18.60 10.50 -3.93
N GLU A 51 17.96 9.89 -4.92
CA GLU A 51 17.93 10.38 -6.30
C GLU A 51 16.86 11.46 -6.51
N GLY A 52 16.10 11.80 -5.48
CA GLY A 52 15.07 12.85 -5.50
C GLY A 52 15.23 13.85 -4.36
N ASP A 53 14.36 14.85 -4.34
CA ASP A 53 14.47 16.02 -3.44
C ASP A 53 14.19 15.72 -1.95
N HIS A 54 13.96 14.46 -1.57
CA HIS A 54 13.50 14.05 -0.25
C HIS A 54 14.51 13.10 0.42
N SER A 55 15.70 13.59 0.78
CA SER A 55 16.72 12.81 1.51
C SER A 55 16.75 13.15 3.01
N HIS A 56 15.76 12.65 3.76
CA HIS A 56 15.74 12.76 5.22
C HIS A 56 15.52 11.42 5.94
N TYR A 57 15.50 10.32 5.19
CA TYR A 57 15.44 8.99 5.76
C TYR A 57 16.71 8.70 6.58
N LYS A 58 16.50 8.15 7.77
CA LYS A 58 17.59 7.75 8.66
C LYS A 58 17.14 6.55 9.48
N ALA A 59 17.87 5.47 9.34
CA ALA A 59 17.80 4.30 10.19
C ALA A 59 19.15 4.07 10.85
N ASP A 60 19.17 3.34 11.96
CA ASP A 60 20.42 3.00 12.62
C ASP A 60 21.24 2.00 11.80
N ILE A 61 20.58 1.08 11.11
CA ILE A 61 21.18 0.11 10.19
C ILE A 61 20.27 -0.10 8.97
N ASN A 62 20.88 -0.34 7.79
CA ASN A 62 20.15 -0.78 6.60
C ASN A 62 20.76 -2.08 6.06
N GLY A 63 19.91 -2.95 5.50
CA GLY A 63 20.32 -3.97 4.54
C GLY A 63 20.13 -3.43 3.13
N LEU A 64 21.18 -3.52 2.32
CA LEU A 64 21.31 -2.86 1.02
C LEU A 64 21.70 -3.88 -0.06
N LEU A 65 21.27 -3.65 -1.29
CA LEU A 65 21.91 -4.31 -2.43
C LEU A 65 23.38 -3.87 -2.55
N THR A 66 24.27 -4.82 -2.80
CA THR A 66 25.68 -4.54 -3.09
C THR A 66 25.85 -3.87 -4.46
N LYS A 67 25.02 -4.27 -5.44
CA LYS A 67 24.94 -3.63 -6.76
C LYS A 67 23.79 -2.63 -6.76
N THR A 68 24.14 -1.35 -6.84
CA THR A 68 23.15 -0.28 -6.78
C THR A 68 22.19 -0.30 -7.96
N THR A 69 20.94 0.07 -7.68
CA THR A 69 19.88 0.30 -8.66
C THR A 69 19.69 1.77 -8.99
N ALA A 70 20.45 2.67 -8.36
CA ALA A 70 20.40 4.11 -8.62
C ALA A 70 20.83 4.46 -10.05
N VAL A 71 20.23 5.50 -10.62
CA VAL A 71 20.36 5.94 -12.00
C VAL A 71 20.56 7.47 -12.09
N PRO A 72 21.64 7.93 -12.76
CA PRO A 72 22.95 7.31 -12.58
C PRO A 72 23.32 7.36 -11.09
N PRO A 73 24.22 6.48 -10.63
CA PRO A 73 24.77 6.65 -9.29
C PRO A 73 25.49 8.01 -9.21
N ILE A 74 25.02 8.87 -8.31
CA ILE A 74 25.62 10.19 -8.01
C ILE A 74 27.10 10.06 -7.58
N THR A 75 27.45 8.96 -6.90
CA THR A 75 28.76 8.74 -6.27
C THR A 75 29.05 7.24 -6.24
N GLU A 76 30.18 6.84 -6.81
CA GLU A 76 30.61 5.44 -6.83
C GLU A 76 30.83 4.91 -5.41
N GLY A 77 30.34 3.69 -5.14
CA GLY A 77 30.45 3.04 -3.82
C GLY A 77 29.58 3.64 -2.73
N ALA A 78 28.76 4.65 -3.04
CA ALA A 78 27.80 5.21 -2.08
C ALA A 78 26.59 4.28 -1.86
N GLU A 79 25.90 4.49 -0.75
CA GLU A 79 24.71 3.73 -0.37
C GLU A 79 23.46 4.57 -0.66
N TYR A 80 22.49 3.99 -1.37
CA TYR A 80 21.29 4.67 -1.85
C TYR A 80 20.01 4.16 -1.18
N GLU A 81 19.04 5.06 -1.01
CA GLU A 81 17.72 4.72 -0.45
C GLU A 81 16.99 3.66 -1.31
N CYS A 82 17.13 3.70 -2.63
CA CYS A 82 16.51 2.73 -3.55
C CYS A 82 17.08 1.31 -3.42
N ASP A 83 18.22 1.13 -2.75
CA ASP A 83 18.85 -0.17 -2.52
C ASP A 83 18.45 -0.80 -1.18
N VAL A 84 17.72 -0.07 -0.33
CA VAL A 84 17.28 -0.55 0.98
C VAL A 84 16.22 -1.64 0.85
N LEU A 85 16.60 -2.87 1.20
CA LEU A 85 15.68 -4.03 1.30
C LEU A 85 15.31 -4.35 2.76
N MET A 86 16.11 -3.84 3.71
CA MET A 86 15.84 -3.97 5.14
C MET A 86 16.17 -2.66 5.86
N THR A 87 15.26 -2.20 6.72
CA THR A 87 15.52 -1.08 7.65
C THR A 87 15.64 -1.59 9.08
N GLY A 88 16.49 -0.99 9.91
CA GLY A 88 16.59 -1.39 11.30
C GLY A 88 16.90 -0.29 12.30
N GLU A 89 16.34 -0.47 13.49
CA GLU A 89 16.39 0.47 14.61
C GLU A 89 16.98 -0.21 15.84
N LEU A 90 17.91 0.47 16.52
CA LEU A 90 18.78 -0.14 17.52
C LEU A 90 18.73 0.67 18.81
N ASN A 91 18.31 0.05 19.91
CA ASN A 91 18.28 0.69 21.22
C ASN A 91 19.13 -0.08 22.22
N LYS A 92 19.93 0.60 23.04
CA LYS A 92 20.73 -0.02 24.13
C LYS A 92 19.85 -0.43 25.33
N LYS A 93 18.62 0.11 25.39
CA LYS A 93 17.63 -0.16 26.44
C LYS A 93 16.52 -1.05 25.89
N SER A 94 15.80 -1.69 26.80
CA SER A 94 14.62 -2.50 26.50
C SER A 94 13.44 -2.09 27.39
N THR A 95 13.39 -0.82 27.79
CA THR A 95 12.24 -0.25 28.50
C THR A 95 11.04 -0.16 27.56
N PRO A 96 9.78 -0.26 28.04
CA PRO A 96 8.60 -0.21 27.18
C PRO A 96 8.58 0.97 26.20
N ASP A 97 8.92 2.18 26.68
CA ASP A 97 8.95 3.38 25.83
C ASP A 97 10.03 3.33 24.74
N ALA A 98 11.18 2.72 25.04
CA ALA A 98 12.30 2.62 24.09
C ALA A 98 11.98 1.59 23.00
N VAL A 99 11.42 0.44 23.40
CA VAL A 99 10.93 -0.60 22.47
C VAL A 99 9.85 -0.02 21.56
N ASP A 100 8.91 0.72 22.13
CA ASP A 100 7.82 1.32 21.38
C ASP A 100 8.29 2.41 20.38
N ASP A 101 9.23 3.26 20.79
CA ASP A 101 9.87 4.24 19.89
C ASP A 101 10.60 3.54 18.73
N ASN A 102 11.35 2.47 19.00
CA ASN A 102 12.00 1.65 17.97
C ASN A 102 10.99 1.06 16.98
N ASN A 103 9.90 0.49 17.49
CA ASN A 103 8.84 -0.08 16.65
C ASN A 103 8.17 0.98 15.77
N LYS A 104 7.94 2.18 16.31
CA LYS A 104 7.38 3.31 15.54
C LYS A 104 8.31 3.76 14.42
N LYS A 105 9.61 3.86 14.71
CA LYS A 105 10.62 4.25 13.71
C LYS A 105 10.73 3.23 12.59
N VAL A 106 10.83 1.94 12.90
CA VAL A 106 10.95 0.89 11.86
C VAL A 106 9.70 0.84 10.97
N LEU A 107 8.50 1.01 11.55
CA LEU A 107 7.23 1.09 10.81
C LEU A 107 7.15 2.34 9.93
N TYR A 108 7.56 3.51 10.46
CA TYR A 108 7.61 4.75 9.70
C TYR A 108 8.56 4.64 8.51
N ASN A 109 9.74 4.06 8.75
CA ASN A 109 10.78 3.83 7.76
C ASN A 109 10.32 2.89 6.64
N ALA A 110 9.71 1.76 6.98
CA ALA A 110 9.13 0.85 6.00
C ALA A 110 8.01 1.52 5.17
N THR A 111 7.15 2.30 5.84
CA THR A 111 6.09 3.07 5.18
C THR A 111 6.64 4.08 4.18
N HIS A 112 7.71 4.78 4.55
CA HIS A 112 8.37 5.75 3.69
C HIS A 112 9.00 5.09 2.45
N ILE A 113 9.84 4.08 2.66
CA ILE A 113 10.57 3.38 1.58
C ILE A 113 9.59 2.73 0.62
N MET A 114 8.67 1.90 1.13
CA MET A 114 7.69 1.23 0.29
C MET A 114 6.82 2.24 -0.44
N GLY A 115 6.43 3.36 0.18
CA GLY A 115 5.63 4.39 -0.47
C GLY A 115 6.37 5.19 -1.54
N ALA A 116 7.66 5.47 -1.33
CA ALA A 116 8.46 6.24 -2.26
C ALA A 116 8.85 5.45 -3.51
N ASP A 117 9.12 4.14 -3.37
CA ASP A 117 9.71 3.33 -4.45
C ASP A 117 8.67 2.42 -5.13
N PRO A 118 8.29 2.68 -6.41
CA PRO A 118 7.36 1.84 -7.17
C PRO A 118 7.89 0.44 -7.49
N THR A 119 9.18 0.18 -7.30
CA THR A 119 9.77 -1.14 -7.53
C THR A 119 9.56 -2.10 -6.34
N ARG A 120 8.89 -1.67 -5.26
CA ARG A 120 8.74 -2.43 -4.01
C ARG A 120 7.37 -3.09 -3.86
N ARG A 121 7.37 -4.41 -3.70
CA ARG A 121 6.19 -5.21 -3.30
C ARG A 121 6.15 -5.46 -1.79
N PHE A 122 7.30 -5.75 -1.20
CA PHE A 122 7.50 -5.94 0.24
C PHE A 122 8.94 -5.56 0.64
N MET A 123 9.21 -5.49 1.94
CA MET A 123 10.56 -5.33 2.48
C MET A 123 10.69 -5.94 3.88
N PHE A 124 11.91 -6.03 4.39
CA PHE A 124 12.20 -6.56 5.72
C PHE A 124 12.52 -5.46 6.73
N GLY A 125 12.53 -5.82 8.02
CA GLY A 125 13.06 -4.95 9.05
C GLY A 125 13.65 -5.69 10.24
N LEU A 126 14.36 -4.94 11.08
CA LEU A 126 15.06 -5.43 12.25
C LEU A 126 14.90 -4.44 13.40
N THR A 127 14.53 -4.90 14.59
CA THR A 127 14.69 -4.10 15.81
C THR A 127 15.58 -4.85 16.80
N ILE A 128 16.48 -4.13 17.46
CA ILE A 128 17.30 -4.66 18.57
C ILE A 128 17.10 -3.76 19.77
N ASP A 129 16.49 -4.31 20.82
CA ASP A 129 16.28 -3.63 22.11
C ASP A 129 17.13 -4.32 23.18
N LYS A 130 18.29 -3.73 23.49
CA LYS A 130 19.37 -4.32 24.30
C LYS A 130 19.96 -5.59 23.68
N PHE A 131 19.33 -6.74 23.90
CA PHE A 131 19.69 -8.02 23.29
C PHE A 131 18.46 -8.73 22.69
N ASN A 132 17.27 -8.13 22.78
CA ASN A 132 16.06 -8.67 22.19
C ASN A 132 15.99 -8.28 20.74
N VAL A 133 16.00 -9.26 19.84
CA VAL A 133 15.91 -9.08 18.40
C VAL A 133 14.49 -9.39 17.94
N ARG A 134 13.95 -8.56 17.04
CA ARG A 134 12.75 -8.91 16.25
C ARG A 134 13.02 -8.70 14.78
N LEU A 135 12.55 -9.66 13.98
CA LEU A 135 12.55 -9.56 12.53
C LEU A 135 11.15 -9.18 12.05
N TRP A 136 11.11 -8.28 11.08
CA TRP A 136 9.87 -7.72 10.52
C TRP A 136 9.76 -8.06 9.05
N PHE A 137 8.53 -8.29 8.59
CA PHE A 137 8.17 -8.40 7.18
C PHE A 137 7.03 -7.44 6.90
N PHE A 138 7.22 -6.54 5.95
CA PHE A 138 6.26 -5.51 5.59
C PHE A 138 5.76 -5.74 4.17
N SER A 139 4.46 -5.94 4.00
CA SER A 139 3.78 -6.04 2.71
C SER A 139 2.58 -5.09 2.65
N ARG A 140 1.92 -5.01 1.51
CA ARG A 140 0.69 -4.21 1.33
C ARG A 140 -0.58 -4.83 1.93
N SER A 141 -0.54 -6.13 2.27
CA SER A 141 -1.66 -6.81 2.95
C SER A 141 -1.41 -7.09 4.43
N HIS A 142 -0.18 -7.44 4.80
CA HIS A 142 0.19 -7.84 6.16
C HIS A 142 1.53 -7.27 6.61
N VAL A 143 1.64 -7.07 7.93
CA VAL A 143 2.92 -6.86 8.61
C VAL A 143 3.09 -8.01 9.58
N PHE A 144 4.19 -8.75 9.46
CA PHE A 144 4.57 -9.78 10.42
C PHE A 144 5.77 -9.31 11.23
N VAL A 145 5.80 -9.73 12.49
CA VAL A 145 6.92 -9.54 13.39
C VAL A 145 7.10 -10.79 14.21
N THR A 146 8.35 -11.21 14.42
CA THR A 146 8.65 -12.37 15.26
C THR A 146 8.38 -12.05 16.74
N GLU A 147 8.22 -13.09 17.57
CA GLU A 147 8.47 -12.93 19.00
C GLU A 147 9.92 -12.43 19.22
N ALA A 148 10.17 -11.78 20.37
CA ALA A 148 11.50 -11.31 20.69
C ALA A 148 12.40 -12.53 20.95
N MET A 149 13.56 -12.57 20.29
CA MET A 149 14.56 -13.61 20.48
C MET A 149 15.80 -13.01 21.17
N ASP A 150 16.41 -13.74 22.09
CA ASP A 150 17.61 -13.27 22.79
C ASP A 150 18.83 -13.48 21.88
N LEU A 151 19.53 -12.38 21.55
CA LEU A 151 20.67 -12.40 20.64
C LEU A 151 21.79 -13.35 21.09
N HIS A 152 21.99 -13.52 22.40
CA HIS A 152 23.06 -14.38 22.93
C HIS A 152 22.69 -15.86 22.87
N MET A 153 21.41 -16.18 23.01
CA MET A 153 20.92 -17.56 23.02
C MET A 153 20.53 -18.05 21.61
N ASP A 154 20.00 -17.14 20.79
CA ASP A 154 19.34 -17.45 19.52
C ASP A 154 20.03 -16.79 18.31
N ALA A 155 21.31 -16.41 18.44
CA ALA A 155 22.11 -15.81 17.36
C ALA A 155 21.99 -16.54 16.01
N LYS A 156 21.81 -17.87 16.04
CA LYS A 156 21.60 -18.72 14.85
C LYS A 156 20.45 -18.23 13.96
N ASN A 157 19.39 -17.66 14.54
CA ASN A 157 18.22 -17.19 13.77
C ASN A 157 18.56 -15.91 13.01
N LEU A 158 19.32 -15.00 13.62
CA LEU A 158 19.79 -13.79 12.95
C LEU A 158 20.83 -14.12 11.86
N ILE A 159 21.71 -15.09 12.11
CA ILE A 159 22.66 -15.60 11.10
C ILE A 159 21.91 -16.24 9.93
N TYR A 160 20.93 -17.10 10.22
CA TYR A 160 20.09 -17.71 9.20
C TYR A 160 19.35 -16.66 8.36
N PHE A 161 18.82 -15.62 9.01
CA PHE A 161 18.18 -14.50 8.31
C PHE A 161 19.16 -13.76 7.39
N ALA A 162 20.35 -13.41 7.87
CA ALA A 162 21.38 -12.76 7.05
C ALA A 162 21.80 -13.62 5.85
N LEU A 163 22.02 -14.93 6.06
CA LEU A 163 22.31 -15.87 4.98
C LEU A 163 21.15 -15.99 3.98
N SER A 164 19.92 -15.99 4.46
CA SER A 164 18.73 -16.02 3.60
C SER A 164 18.64 -14.77 2.72
N LEU A 165 18.94 -13.59 3.27
CA LEU A 165 19.02 -12.35 2.47
C LEU A 165 20.15 -12.42 1.43
N SER A 166 21.32 -12.95 1.79
CA SER A 166 22.48 -13.03 0.90
C SER A 166 22.26 -13.93 -0.32
N GLY A 167 21.46 -15.00 -0.15
CA GLY A 167 21.17 -15.98 -1.20
C GLY A 167 19.93 -15.68 -2.03
N ALA A 168 19.15 -14.66 -1.68
CA ALA A 168 17.88 -14.33 -2.31
C ALA A 168 18.07 -13.54 -3.61
N CYS A 169 17.23 -13.83 -4.61
CA CYS A 169 17.16 -13.01 -5.82
C CYS A 169 16.41 -11.68 -5.57
N ARG A 170 16.44 -10.74 -6.52
CA ARG A 170 15.80 -9.41 -6.34
C ARG A 170 14.31 -9.54 -6.06
N GLU A 171 13.64 -10.47 -6.70
CA GLU A 171 12.22 -10.77 -6.52
C GLU A 171 11.95 -11.29 -5.11
N GLU A 172 12.81 -12.17 -4.59
CA GLU A 172 12.71 -12.69 -3.21
C GLU A 172 13.09 -11.62 -2.16
N LEU A 173 13.83 -10.59 -2.55
CA LEU A 173 14.13 -9.40 -1.75
C LEU A 173 13.06 -8.31 -1.84
N GLY A 174 11.94 -8.58 -2.53
CA GLY A 174 10.78 -7.69 -2.58
C GLY A 174 10.77 -6.69 -3.72
N TYR A 175 11.70 -6.79 -4.67
CA TYR A 175 11.62 -6.02 -5.92
C TYR A 175 10.56 -6.60 -6.87
N ASP A 176 9.91 -5.72 -7.63
CA ASP A 176 8.99 -6.06 -8.71
C ASP A 176 9.79 -6.40 -9.99
N PRO A 177 9.67 -7.63 -10.53
CA PRO A 177 10.40 -8.02 -11.75
C PRO A 177 9.92 -7.29 -13.02
N THR A 178 8.75 -6.65 -12.98
CA THR A 178 8.11 -6.00 -14.12
C THR A 178 8.28 -4.49 -14.13
N VAL A 179 8.99 -3.93 -13.15
CA VAL A 179 9.24 -2.48 -13.03
C VAL A 179 10.74 -2.21 -12.99
N ARG A 180 11.21 -1.40 -13.93
CA ARG A 180 12.62 -1.00 -14.02
C ARG A 180 12.78 0.49 -13.76
N ARG A 181 13.70 0.82 -12.86
CA ARG A 181 14.16 2.19 -12.63
C ARG A 181 15.13 2.61 -13.74
N VAL A 182 14.95 3.81 -14.30
CA VAL A 182 15.77 4.37 -15.39
C VAL A 182 16.03 5.85 -15.20
N GLN A 183 17.12 6.34 -15.79
CA GLN A 183 17.50 7.73 -15.67
C GLN A 183 16.48 8.65 -16.36
N GLY A 184 16.10 9.73 -15.67
CA GLY A 184 15.30 10.81 -16.24
C GLY A 184 16.07 11.61 -17.30
N LYS A 185 15.36 12.13 -18.32
CA LYS A 185 15.97 13.02 -19.32
C LYS A 185 16.43 14.33 -18.65
N ASN A 186 17.54 14.92 -19.12
CA ASN A 186 18.05 16.23 -18.69
C ASN A 186 18.32 16.37 -17.17
N GLY A 187 18.76 15.30 -16.52
CA GLY A 187 19.07 15.33 -15.07
C GLY A 187 17.83 15.38 -14.17
N THR A 188 16.64 15.11 -14.70
CA THR A 188 15.46 14.86 -13.88
C THR A 188 15.64 13.57 -13.06
N GLY A 189 14.96 13.48 -11.92
CA GLY A 189 14.99 12.32 -11.03
C GLY A 189 14.54 11.02 -11.73
N PRO A 190 14.58 9.89 -11.00
CA PRO A 190 14.37 8.56 -11.59
C PRO A 190 12.98 8.43 -12.23
N ARG A 191 12.94 7.83 -13.42
CA ARG A 191 11.72 7.39 -14.11
C ARG A 191 11.58 5.87 -13.99
N TYR A 192 10.38 5.37 -14.24
CA TYR A 192 10.09 3.94 -14.15
C TYR A 192 9.52 3.43 -15.46
N ILE A 193 9.99 2.26 -15.89
CA ILE A 193 9.44 1.52 -17.03
C ILE A 193 8.66 0.34 -16.47
N PHE A 194 7.38 0.30 -16.79
CA PHE A 194 6.47 -0.78 -16.44
C PHE A 194 6.30 -1.70 -17.64
N THR A 195 6.36 -3.01 -17.43
CA THR A 195 5.95 -4.01 -18.41
C THR A 195 4.51 -4.43 -18.12
N ILE A 196 3.62 -4.30 -19.10
CA ILE A 196 2.22 -4.72 -19.03
C ILE A 196 1.88 -5.41 -20.35
N ASP A 197 1.36 -6.64 -20.31
CA ASP A 197 1.01 -7.41 -21.51
C ASP A 197 2.16 -7.44 -22.57
N GLY A 198 3.40 -7.62 -22.09
CA GLY A 198 4.60 -7.67 -22.94
C GLY A 198 5.06 -6.33 -23.53
N LYS A 199 4.36 -5.22 -23.27
CA LYS A 199 4.71 -3.87 -23.74
C LYS A 199 5.30 -3.02 -22.62
N GLN A 200 6.23 -2.14 -22.98
CA GLN A 200 6.91 -1.26 -22.04
C GLN A 200 6.33 0.15 -22.06
N TYR A 201 6.15 0.73 -20.86
CA TYR A 201 5.60 2.07 -20.66
C TYR A 201 6.46 2.85 -19.68
N ILE A 202 6.95 4.02 -20.09
CA ILE A 202 7.78 4.87 -19.25
C ILE A 202 6.96 5.99 -18.58
N THR A 203 7.12 6.18 -17.28
CA THR A 203 6.43 7.24 -16.51
C THR A 203 6.86 8.62 -16.95
N THR A 204 5.94 9.50 -17.34
CA THR A 204 6.24 10.93 -17.65
C THR A 204 5.94 11.84 -16.48
N GLU A 205 4.89 11.53 -15.71
CA GLU A 205 4.40 12.35 -14.59
C GLU A 205 3.73 11.45 -13.55
N ALA A 206 3.91 11.74 -12.26
CA ALA A 206 3.15 11.11 -11.19
C ALA A 206 1.87 11.92 -10.93
N ILE A 207 0.69 11.30 -11.12
CA ILE A 207 -0.61 11.94 -10.84
C ILE A 207 -0.90 11.89 -9.34
N THR A 208 -0.82 10.69 -8.74
CA THR A 208 -0.93 10.52 -7.29
C THR A 208 -0.10 9.36 -6.79
N VAL A 209 0.68 9.64 -5.74
CA VAL A 209 1.44 8.63 -4.97
C VAL A 209 1.08 8.69 -3.49
N ARG A 210 0.09 9.50 -3.10
CA ARG A 210 -0.25 9.72 -1.68
C ARG A 210 -0.76 8.45 -1.01
N LYS A 211 -1.62 7.68 -1.70
CA LYS A 211 -2.16 6.41 -1.17
C LYS A 211 -1.05 5.37 -0.97
N ALA A 212 0.02 5.39 -1.77
CA ALA A 212 1.17 4.50 -1.59
C ALA A 212 1.94 4.74 -0.28
N LYS A 213 1.78 5.92 0.35
CA LYS A 213 2.36 6.25 1.66
C LYS A 213 1.63 5.59 2.84
N PHE A 214 0.55 4.85 2.62
CA PHE A 214 0.00 3.95 3.64
C PHE A 214 0.62 2.57 3.44
N LEU A 215 1.17 2.00 4.51
CA LEU A 215 1.82 0.70 4.44
C LEU A 215 0.85 -0.40 4.00
N LEU A 216 -0.33 -0.42 4.64
CA LEU A 216 -1.41 -1.39 4.40
C LEU A 216 -2.54 -0.75 3.59
N GLY A 217 -3.17 -1.53 2.72
CA GLY A 217 -4.31 -1.09 1.91
C GLY A 217 -4.07 -1.29 0.42
N CYS A 218 -4.77 -0.53 -0.42
CA CYS A 218 -4.62 -0.64 -1.88
C CYS A 218 -3.31 -0.03 -2.39
N ALA A 219 -2.66 0.85 -1.61
CA ALA A 219 -1.39 1.47 -1.93
C ALA A 219 -1.28 2.07 -3.36
N THR A 220 -2.40 2.60 -3.86
CA THR A 220 -2.54 3.02 -5.26
C THR A 220 -1.51 4.07 -5.68
N ARG A 221 -0.91 3.85 -6.84
CA ARG A 221 -0.11 4.83 -7.58
C ARG A 221 -0.71 5.06 -8.96
N LEU A 222 -0.76 6.33 -9.37
CA LEU A 222 -1.15 6.72 -10.73
C LEU A 222 -0.01 7.46 -11.42
N PHE A 223 0.34 7.02 -12.62
CA PHE A 223 1.34 7.66 -13.47
C PHE A 223 0.77 7.95 -14.85
N LYS A 224 1.04 9.14 -15.38
CA LYS A 224 1.01 9.33 -16.84
C LYS A 224 2.21 8.59 -17.42
N VAL A 225 1.99 7.90 -18.53
CA VAL A 225 3.01 7.10 -19.21
C VAL A 225 2.92 7.27 -20.73
N GLN A 226 4.01 6.95 -21.41
CA GLN A 226 4.04 6.76 -22.86
C GLN A 226 4.62 5.38 -23.18
N GLN A 227 4.15 4.76 -24.25
CA GLN A 227 4.68 3.47 -24.68
C GLN A 227 6.08 3.66 -25.28
N VAL A 228 6.99 2.75 -24.96
CA VAL A 228 8.31 2.65 -25.61
C VAL A 228 8.14 1.84 -26.89
N LEU A 229 8.54 2.40 -28.03
CA LEU A 229 8.30 1.83 -29.36
C LEU A 229 9.46 0.98 -29.89
N ASP A 230 10.68 1.32 -29.50
CA ASP A 230 11.91 0.66 -29.95
C ASP A 230 13.01 0.67 -28.89
N ASP A 231 14.14 0.03 -29.20
CA ASP A 231 15.29 -0.09 -28.30
C ASP A 231 16.07 1.24 -28.19
N GLU A 232 15.90 2.14 -29.16
CA GLU A 232 16.43 3.50 -29.18
C GLU A 232 15.70 4.44 -28.20
N GLY A 233 14.54 4.02 -27.69
CA GLY A 233 13.78 4.74 -26.67
C GLY A 233 12.80 5.77 -27.24
N GLU A 234 12.37 5.59 -28.49
CA GLU A 234 11.29 6.37 -29.08
C GLU A 234 9.98 6.12 -28.34
N LEU A 235 9.21 7.18 -28.15
CA LEU A 235 7.99 7.16 -27.36
C LEU A 235 6.78 7.42 -28.23
N ASP A 236 5.71 6.67 -27.98
CA ASP A 236 4.40 6.99 -28.55
C ASP A 236 3.95 8.38 -28.10
N SER A 237 3.39 9.15 -29.03
CA SER A 237 2.77 10.44 -28.76
C SER A 237 1.55 10.32 -27.84
N GLU A 238 0.89 9.16 -27.80
CA GLU A 238 -0.27 8.93 -26.96
C GLU A 238 0.12 8.82 -25.48
N VAL A 239 -0.48 9.68 -24.65
CA VAL A 239 -0.36 9.62 -23.19
C VAL A 239 -1.42 8.68 -22.62
N LYS A 240 -0.96 7.73 -21.82
CA LYS A 240 -1.79 6.75 -21.10
C LYS A 240 -1.61 6.90 -19.59
N VAL A 241 -2.43 6.19 -18.83
CA VAL A 241 -2.35 6.16 -17.36
C VAL A 241 -2.13 4.73 -16.89
N ILE A 242 -1.14 4.55 -16.02
CA ILE A 242 -0.96 3.31 -15.25
C ILE A 242 -1.51 3.52 -13.84
N LYS A 243 -2.35 2.59 -13.40
CA LYS A 243 -2.78 2.42 -12.01
C LYS A 243 -2.16 1.15 -11.45
N ASP A 244 -1.31 1.29 -10.43
CA ASP A 244 -0.60 0.20 -9.74
C ASP A 244 -1.12 0.09 -8.30
N TYR A 245 -1.66 -1.06 -7.89
CA TYR A 245 -2.51 -1.16 -6.69
C TYR A 245 -2.74 -2.60 -6.19
N TRP A 246 -3.20 -2.78 -4.96
CA TRP A 246 -3.48 -4.08 -4.33
C TRP A 246 -4.96 -4.28 -3.98
N LEU A 247 -5.63 -5.19 -4.68
CA LEU A 247 -7.03 -5.55 -4.44
C LEU A 247 -7.15 -6.73 -3.48
N PRO A 248 -8.27 -6.91 -2.75
CA PRO A 248 -8.60 -8.20 -2.15
C PRO A 248 -8.51 -9.32 -3.21
N GLU A 249 -7.95 -10.49 -2.86
CA GLU A 249 -7.67 -11.56 -3.83
C GLU A 249 -8.91 -12.08 -4.56
N ASP A 250 -10.06 -12.04 -3.89
CA ASP A 250 -11.38 -12.46 -4.38
C ASP A 250 -12.09 -11.37 -5.20
N SER A 251 -11.52 -10.16 -5.29
CA SER A 251 -12.08 -9.08 -6.09
C SER A 251 -11.83 -9.27 -7.58
N CYS A 252 -12.83 -8.92 -8.39
CA CYS A 252 -12.63 -8.70 -9.81
C CYS A 252 -11.70 -7.50 -10.02
N THR A 253 -10.91 -7.55 -11.08
CA THR A 253 -10.20 -6.39 -11.62
C THR A 253 -11.20 -5.32 -12.10
N GLU A 254 -10.72 -4.09 -12.24
CA GLU A 254 -11.53 -2.99 -12.74
C GLU A 254 -11.98 -3.24 -14.20
N LEU A 255 -11.14 -3.87 -15.02
CA LEU A 255 -11.47 -4.28 -16.39
C LEU A 255 -12.59 -5.32 -16.41
N GLU A 256 -12.49 -6.39 -15.60
CA GLU A 256 -13.54 -7.40 -15.50
C GLU A 256 -14.87 -6.78 -15.03
N THR A 257 -14.80 -5.85 -14.07
CA THR A 257 -15.98 -5.14 -13.55
C THR A 257 -16.61 -4.26 -14.62
N ARG A 258 -15.79 -3.49 -15.35
CA ARG A 258 -16.22 -2.69 -16.50
C ARG A 258 -16.89 -3.54 -17.59
N SER A 259 -16.26 -4.64 -17.98
CA SER A 259 -16.78 -5.57 -18.98
C SER A 259 -18.08 -6.22 -18.52
N ALA A 260 -18.21 -6.55 -17.23
CA ALA A 260 -19.43 -7.08 -16.66
C ALA A 260 -20.59 -6.07 -16.70
N ILE A 261 -20.32 -4.78 -16.47
CA ILE A 261 -21.32 -3.71 -16.63
C ILE A 261 -21.75 -3.63 -18.09
N GLU A 262 -20.80 -3.52 -19.03
CA GLU A 262 -21.07 -3.39 -20.46
C GLU A 262 -21.84 -4.60 -21.05
N ALA A 263 -21.53 -5.80 -20.58
CA ALA A 263 -22.21 -7.03 -20.97
C ALA A 263 -23.65 -7.11 -20.44
N ASN A 264 -23.99 -6.37 -19.38
CA ASN A 264 -25.28 -6.43 -18.70
C ASN A 264 -26.15 -5.18 -18.89
N ILE A 265 -25.73 -4.21 -19.70
CA ILE A 265 -26.54 -3.04 -20.05
C ILE A 265 -27.96 -3.48 -20.46
N GLN A 266 -28.98 -2.86 -19.85
CA GLN A 266 -30.42 -3.15 -20.05
C GLN A 266 -30.90 -4.56 -19.65
N LYS A 267 -30.07 -5.40 -19.00
CA LYS A 267 -30.49 -6.78 -18.63
C LYS A 267 -31.12 -6.89 -17.24
N VAL A 268 -30.86 -5.94 -16.34
CA VAL A 268 -31.36 -6.00 -14.95
C VAL A 268 -32.46 -4.98 -14.73
N ASN A 269 -32.17 -3.70 -15.01
CA ASN A 269 -33.15 -2.62 -14.92
C ASN A 269 -33.31 -1.96 -16.28
N ALA A 270 -34.56 -1.87 -16.77
CA ALA A 270 -34.86 -1.17 -18.01
C ALA A 270 -34.75 0.35 -17.80
N VAL A 271 -33.87 0.99 -18.57
CA VAL A 271 -33.68 2.45 -18.56
C VAL A 271 -33.96 2.97 -19.97
N PRO A 272 -35.02 3.79 -20.17
CA PRO A 272 -35.35 4.33 -21.50
C PRO A 272 -34.19 5.12 -22.13
N ASN A 273 -34.08 5.08 -23.46
CA ASN A 273 -33.15 5.89 -24.26
C ASN A 273 -31.64 5.66 -23.99
N LEU A 274 -31.27 4.57 -23.31
CA LEU A 274 -29.87 4.27 -23.05
C LEU A 274 -29.24 3.52 -24.23
N ASP A 275 -28.45 4.22 -25.03
CA ASP A 275 -27.75 3.64 -26.18
C ASP A 275 -26.50 2.86 -25.76
N ARG A 276 -26.54 1.53 -25.86
CA ARG A 276 -25.40 0.67 -25.55
C ARG A 276 -24.11 1.07 -26.28
N SER A 277 -24.20 1.60 -27.51
CA SER A 277 -23.01 1.99 -28.30
C SER A 277 -22.26 3.19 -27.72
N ALA A 278 -22.92 3.98 -26.87
CA ALA A 278 -22.36 5.18 -26.26
C ALA A 278 -21.64 4.91 -24.92
N PHE A 279 -21.62 3.67 -24.41
CA PHE A 279 -21.01 3.33 -23.11
C PHE A 279 -19.57 3.86 -22.94
N ASN A 280 -18.74 3.70 -23.97
CA ASN A 280 -17.33 4.16 -23.98
C ASN A 280 -17.16 5.68 -23.85
N ARG A 281 -18.23 6.47 -24.04
CA ARG A 281 -18.20 7.93 -23.87
C ARG A 281 -18.24 8.35 -22.40
N TYR A 282 -18.80 7.50 -21.52
CA TYR A 282 -19.12 7.86 -20.14
C TYR A 282 -18.24 7.20 -19.09
N PHE A 283 -17.34 6.32 -19.50
CA PHE A 283 -16.44 5.60 -18.60
C PHE A 283 -15.05 5.55 -19.21
N VAL A 284 -14.02 5.59 -18.35
CA VAL A 284 -12.62 5.48 -18.75
C VAL A 284 -12.39 4.16 -19.50
N LYS A 285 -11.75 4.25 -20.65
CA LYS A 285 -11.32 3.10 -21.45
C LYS A 285 -10.10 2.45 -20.80
N ILE A 286 -10.30 1.23 -20.30
CA ILE A 286 -9.23 0.37 -19.78
C ILE A 286 -8.74 -0.51 -20.94
N GLU A 287 -7.45 -0.46 -21.23
CA GLU A 287 -6.81 -1.22 -22.31
C GLU A 287 -6.31 -2.58 -21.83
N ALA A 288 -5.75 -2.62 -20.62
CA ALA A 288 -5.28 -3.84 -19.99
C ALA A 288 -5.45 -3.74 -18.47
N CYS A 289 -5.73 -4.88 -17.82
CA CYS A 289 -5.61 -5.00 -16.39
C CYS A 289 -5.13 -6.41 -16.05
N GLU A 290 -3.94 -6.51 -15.45
CA GLU A 290 -3.29 -7.77 -15.12
C GLU A 290 -3.04 -7.89 -13.62
N LYS A 291 -3.00 -9.13 -13.14
CA LYS A 291 -2.43 -9.46 -11.84
C LYS A 291 -0.92 -9.66 -12.05
N VAL A 292 -0.09 -8.88 -11.37
CA VAL A 292 1.37 -8.92 -11.54
C VAL A 292 1.89 -10.32 -11.24
N GLN A 293 2.76 -10.85 -12.08
CA GLN A 293 3.29 -12.20 -11.98
C GLN A 293 4.67 -12.21 -11.33
N VAL A 294 4.88 -13.10 -10.35
CA VAL A 294 6.15 -13.28 -9.62
C VAL A 294 6.48 -14.76 -9.48
N PRO A 295 7.74 -15.13 -9.16
CA PRO A 295 8.08 -16.53 -8.88
C PRO A 295 7.18 -17.13 -7.79
N SER A 296 6.70 -18.36 -8.04
CA SER A 296 5.92 -19.10 -7.06
C SER A 296 6.79 -19.51 -5.87
N ALA A 297 6.25 -19.36 -4.65
CA ALA A 297 6.95 -19.74 -3.42
C ALA A 297 6.96 -21.26 -3.15
N THR A 298 6.17 -22.03 -3.91
CA THR A 298 5.97 -23.49 -3.71
C THR A 298 6.23 -24.31 -4.97
N GLU A 299 6.00 -23.73 -6.15
CA GLU A 299 6.05 -24.42 -7.43
C GLU A 299 7.08 -23.79 -8.37
N LYS A 300 7.44 -24.50 -9.45
CA LYS A 300 8.25 -23.90 -10.52
C LYS A 300 7.35 -23.10 -11.45
N GLY A 301 7.65 -21.82 -11.65
CA GLY A 301 6.94 -20.95 -12.59
C GLY A 301 6.53 -19.63 -11.95
N LEU A 302 5.67 -18.91 -12.67
CA LEU A 302 5.11 -17.63 -12.24
C LEU A 302 3.68 -17.81 -11.73
N THR A 303 3.32 -17.01 -10.74
CA THR A 303 1.97 -16.94 -10.14
C THR A 303 1.64 -15.49 -9.79
N PRO A 304 0.35 -15.11 -9.61
CA PRO A 304 0.00 -13.78 -9.15
C PRO A 304 0.70 -13.39 -7.83
N ASP A 305 1.26 -12.17 -7.78
CA ASP A 305 1.79 -11.56 -6.57
C ASP A 305 0.64 -11.33 -5.59
N SER A 306 0.50 -12.28 -4.68
CA SER A 306 -0.66 -12.41 -3.81
C SER A 306 -0.21 -12.78 -2.41
N THR A 307 -1.06 -12.50 -1.43
CA THR A 307 -0.88 -12.93 -0.05
C THR A 307 -0.82 -14.44 0.03
N SER A 308 -1.68 -15.13 -0.71
CA SER A 308 -1.65 -16.59 -0.85
C SER A 308 -0.29 -17.10 -1.33
N ASN A 309 0.36 -16.43 -2.29
CA ASN A 309 1.69 -16.84 -2.76
C ASN A 309 2.75 -16.71 -1.65
N PHE A 310 2.90 -15.54 -1.01
CA PHE A 310 3.95 -15.40 0.01
C PHE A 310 3.64 -16.17 1.30
N LEU A 311 2.37 -16.51 1.57
CA LEU A 311 1.96 -17.44 2.63
C LEU A 311 2.05 -18.92 2.19
N ARG A 312 2.54 -19.22 0.98
CA ARG A 312 2.71 -20.58 0.47
C ARG A 312 1.40 -21.38 0.47
N GLY A 313 0.30 -20.73 0.14
CA GLY A 313 -1.06 -21.30 0.13
C GLY A 313 -1.68 -21.52 1.51
N GLN A 314 -1.01 -21.07 2.59
CA GLN A 314 -1.52 -21.20 3.94
C GLN A 314 -2.40 -20.01 4.32
N THR A 315 -3.41 -20.27 5.14
CA THR A 315 -4.22 -19.23 5.78
C THR A 315 -3.68 -18.90 7.16
N LEU A 316 -3.78 -17.63 7.55
CA LEU A 316 -3.44 -17.25 8.92
C LEU A 316 -4.42 -17.90 9.92
N PRO A 317 -3.93 -18.48 11.03
CA PRO A 317 -4.78 -19.01 12.08
C PRO A 317 -5.71 -17.93 12.66
N SER A 318 -6.94 -18.31 13.03
CA SER A 318 -7.91 -17.39 13.64
C SER A 318 -7.45 -16.82 14.99
N ASP A 319 -6.53 -17.50 15.67
CA ASP A 319 -5.96 -17.17 16.97
C ASP A 319 -4.57 -16.52 16.87
N VAL A 320 -4.18 -16.01 15.69
CA VAL A 320 -2.87 -15.38 15.51
C VAL A 320 -2.65 -14.24 16.51
N LYS A 321 -1.55 -14.29 17.26
CA LYS A 321 -1.21 -13.25 18.24
C LYS A 321 -1.01 -11.93 17.50
N ARG A 322 -1.76 -10.91 17.89
CA ARG A 322 -1.61 -9.56 17.33
C ARG A 322 -0.54 -8.79 18.08
N PHE A 323 0.42 -8.24 17.36
CA PHE A 323 1.40 -7.32 17.92
C PHE A 323 0.78 -5.92 18.02
N THR A 324 0.55 -5.45 19.25
CA THR A 324 -0.02 -4.12 19.48
C THR A 324 1.07 -3.06 19.41
N VAL A 325 1.00 -2.20 18.39
CA VAL A 325 1.78 -0.96 18.34
C VAL A 325 1.11 0.05 19.26
N SER A 326 1.83 0.77 20.13
CA SER A 326 1.18 1.79 20.94
C SER A 326 0.66 2.91 20.04
N ALA A 327 -0.67 3.06 19.99
CA ALA A 327 -1.29 4.19 19.35
C ALA A 327 -1.19 5.38 20.30
N GLN A 328 -0.62 6.52 19.86
CA GLN A 328 -0.99 7.77 20.50
C GLN A 328 -2.46 8.03 20.16
N SER A 329 -3.34 7.63 21.09
CA SER A 329 -4.79 7.77 20.98
C SER A 329 -5.28 9.22 20.88
N SER A 330 -4.38 10.21 20.92
CA SER A 330 -4.69 11.63 20.90
C SER A 330 -5.15 12.16 19.54
N THR A 331 -4.82 11.52 18.42
CA THR A 331 -5.17 12.02 17.07
C THR A 331 -6.46 11.44 16.48
N TYR A 332 -6.94 10.29 16.98
CA TYR A 332 -8.24 9.72 16.57
C TYR A 332 -9.44 10.33 17.31
N GLN A 333 -9.22 11.33 18.18
CA GLN A 333 -10.29 12.15 18.75
C GLN A 333 -10.97 13.08 17.72
N ARG A 334 -10.50 13.12 16.47
CA ARG A 334 -11.25 13.78 15.40
C ARG A 334 -12.46 12.90 15.05
N VAL A 335 -13.54 13.15 15.77
CA VAL A 335 -14.90 12.72 15.45
C VAL A 335 -15.11 12.87 13.94
N MET A 336 -15.22 11.74 13.23
CA MET A 336 -15.68 11.78 11.84
C MET A 336 -17.07 12.43 11.81
N SER A 337 -17.41 13.11 10.73
CA SER A 337 -18.75 13.67 10.54
C SER A 337 -19.77 12.53 10.48
N VAL A 338 -20.36 12.17 11.62
CA VAL A 338 -21.47 11.23 11.70
C VAL A 338 -22.74 12.02 11.41
N SER A 339 -23.51 11.60 10.42
CA SER A 339 -24.85 12.12 10.18
C SER A 339 -25.73 11.75 11.37
N ILE A 340 -25.96 12.70 12.26
CA ILE A 340 -26.87 12.54 13.41
C ILE A 340 -28.30 12.58 12.87
N PRO A 341 -29.15 11.58 13.17
CA PRO A 341 -30.56 11.58 12.76
C PRO A 341 -31.29 12.85 13.19
N ASP A 342 -32.16 13.38 12.32
CA ASP A 342 -32.96 14.59 12.60
C ASP A 342 -33.80 14.47 13.88
N SER A 343 -34.21 13.25 14.25
CA SER A 343 -34.93 12.98 15.50
C SER A 343 -34.14 13.37 16.76
N ILE A 344 -32.80 13.29 16.72
CA ILE A 344 -31.91 13.67 17.83
C ILE A 344 -31.60 15.19 17.78
N MET A 345 -31.69 15.81 16.60
CA MET A 345 -31.48 17.25 16.42
C MET A 345 -32.64 18.10 16.99
N MET A 346 -33.84 17.53 17.04
CA MET A 346 -35.04 18.19 17.56
C MET A 346 -35.25 18.06 19.08
N GLU A 347 -34.44 17.24 19.77
CA GLU A 347 -34.48 17.10 21.23
C GLU A 347 -33.75 18.26 21.93
N SER A 348 -34.15 18.59 23.17
CA SER A 348 -33.50 19.63 23.98
C SER A 348 -33.19 19.13 25.39
N GLY A 349 -32.12 19.65 25.99
CA GLY A 349 -31.67 19.28 27.34
C GLY A 349 -30.64 18.14 27.39
N PRO A 350 -30.31 17.65 28.59
CA PRO A 350 -29.20 16.71 28.85
C PRO A 350 -29.39 15.31 28.21
N GLU A 351 -30.61 15.00 27.78
CA GLU A 351 -30.94 13.74 27.10
C GLU A 351 -30.40 13.72 25.66
N ARG A 352 -30.42 14.87 24.97
CA ARG A 352 -29.80 15.07 23.64
C ARG A 352 -28.30 14.79 23.69
N GLU A 353 -27.61 15.34 24.68
CA GLU A 353 -26.16 15.21 24.84
C GLU A 353 -25.76 13.74 25.04
N ARG A 354 -26.48 13.01 25.91
CA ARG A 354 -26.24 11.57 26.15
C ARG A 354 -26.45 10.72 24.89
N ARG A 355 -27.51 10.99 24.12
CA ARG A 355 -27.80 10.25 22.88
C ARG A 355 -26.81 10.55 21.77
N GLN A 356 -26.40 11.81 21.61
CA GLN A 356 -25.34 12.19 20.67
C GLN A 356 -24.01 11.51 21.03
N GLU A 357 -23.64 11.49 22.31
CA GLU A 357 -22.42 10.82 22.77
C GLU A 357 -22.48 9.30 22.50
N THR A 358 -23.65 8.68 22.72
CA THR A 358 -23.85 7.25 22.45
C THR A 358 -23.72 6.92 20.98
N VAL A 359 -24.39 7.67 20.09
CA VAL A 359 -24.29 7.50 18.63
C VAL A 359 -22.85 7.69 18.16
N LEU A 360 -22.14 8.66 18.72
CA LEU A 360 -20.75 8.91 18.39
C LEU A 360 -19.83 7.77 18.85
N ARG A 361 -20.04 7.25 20.07
CA ARG A 361 -19.30 6.11 20.61
C ARG A 361 -19.56 4.84 19.79
N GLU A 362 -20.80 4.56 19.44
CA GLU A 362 -21.17 3.40 18.60
C GLU A 362 -20.58 3.53 17.20
N ALA A 363 -20.67 4.69 16.56
CA ALA A 363 -20.06 4.94 15.25
C ALA A 363 -18.53 4.79 15.31
N THR A 364 -17.90 5.27 16.39
CA THR A 364 -16.46 5.10 16.62
C THR A 364 -16.12 3.63 16.84
N ALA A 365 -16.88 2.89 17.62
CA ALA A 365 -16.67 1.46 17.88
C ALA A 365 -16.86 0.62 16.60
N VAL A 366 -17.90 0.90 15.81
CA VAL A 366 -18.12 0.27 14.49
C VAL A 366 -16.99 0.62 13.52
N HIS A 367 -16.50 1.86 13.54
CA HIS A 367 -15.37 2.29 12.72
C HIS A 367 -14.09 1.56 13.13
N LEU A 368 -13.76 1.50 14.42
CA LEU A 368 -12.62 0.77 14.95
C LEU A 368 -12.72 -0.74 14.66
N ALA A 369 -13.90 -1.34 14.79
CA ALA A 369 -14.14 -2.74 14.43
C ALA A 369 -14.02 -2.99 12.92
N ARG A 370 -14.42 -2.02 12.08
CA ARG A 370 -14.23 -2.06 10.62
C ARG A 370 -12.76 -1.89 10.24
N LEU A 371 -12.01 -1.04 10.94
CA LEU A 371 -10.58 -0.89 10.79
C LEU A 371 -9.86 -2.20 11.17
N ASP A 372 -10.25 -2.84 12.28
CA ASP A 372 -9.65 -4.10 12.76
C ASP A 372 -9.81 -5.25 11.74
N ARG A 373 -10.94 -5.32 11.02
CA ARG A 373 -11.20 -6.39 10.03
C ARG A 373 -10.74 -6.10 8.60
N ARG A 374 -10.67 -4.83 8.17
CA ARG A 374 -10.34 -4.49 6.76
C ARG A 374 -8.85 -4.29 6.48
N ILE A 375 -8.03 -4.06 7.51
CA ILE A 375 -6.60 -3.76 7.32
C ILE A 375 -5.83 -5.00 6.82
N TYR A 376 -6.15 -6.19 7.33
CA TYR A 376 -5.41 -7.44 7.09
C TYR A 376 -6.24 -8.48 6.32
N ALA A 377 -6.61 -8.15 5.08
CA ALA A 377 -7.22 -9.10 4.15
C ALA A 377 -6.18 -9.58 3.14
N PRO A 378 -6.23 -10.84 2.67
CA PRO A 378 -5.44 -11.27 1.52
C PRO A 378 -5.62 -10.34 0.33
N LYS A 379 -4.52 -9.90 -0.26
CA LYS A 379 -4.51 -9.03 -1.44
C LYS A 379 -3.66 -9.58 -2.57
N VAL A 380 -4.01 -9.19 -3.79
CA VAL A 380 -3.26 -9.41 -5.03
C VAL A 380 -2.85 -8.07 -5.63
N HIS A 381 -1.61 -7.99 -6.11
CA HIS A 381 -1.07 -6.84 -6.83
C HIS A 381 -1.61 -6.82 -8.27
N CYS A 382 -2.25 -5.72 -8.63
CA CYS A 382 -2.83 -5.48 -9.94
C CYS A 382 -2.21 -4.25 -10.60
N ARG A 383 -2.15 -4.30 -11.92
CA ARG A 383 -1.76 -3.15 -12.75
C ARG A 383 -2.75 -2.95 -13.87
N GLN A 384 -3.19 -1.71 -14.03
CA GLN A 384 -4.14 -1.30 -15.06
C GLN A 384 -3.51 -0.25 -15.96
N LEU A 385 -3.71 -0.39 -17.26
CA LEU A 385 -3.40 0.60 -18.29
C LEU A 385 -4.71 1.15 -18.85
N SER A 386 -4.86 2.47 -18.87
CA SER A 386 -6.04 3.15 -19.42
C SER A 386 -5.65 4.36 -20.26
N GLU A 387 -6.62 4.88 -21.01
CA GLU A 387 -6.49 6.19 -21.66
C GLU A 387 -6.25 7.29 -20.62
N PHE A 388 -5.61 8.39 -21.03
CA PHE A 388 -5.64 9.64 -20.25
C PHE A 388 -6.95 10.39 -20.50
N ALA A 389 -7.93 10.18 -19.62
CA ALA A 389 -9.28 10.74 -19.68
C ALA A 389 -9.40 12.17 -19.09
N GLY A 390 -8.27 12.83 -18.80
CA GLY A 390 -8.23 14.21 -18.31
C GLY A 390 -7.97 14.34 -16.82
N GLU A 391 -8.27 15.53 -16.30
CA GLU A 391 -8.03 15.88 -14.90
C GLU A 391 -9.33 15.69 -14.07
N PRO A 392 -9.22 15.42 -12.76
CA PRO A 392 -10.38 15.25 -11.89
C PRO A 392 -11.31 16.46 -11.83
N LEU A 393 -12.61 16.21 -11.66
CA LEU A 393 -13.66 17.24 -11.61
C LEU A 393 -13.46 18.23 -10.46
N ASP A 394 -12.85 17.82 -9.34
CA ASP A 394 -12.58 18.70 -8.20
C ASP A 394 -11.54 19.79 -8.47
N GLN A 395 -10.82 19.70 -9.60
CA GLN A 395 -9.89 20.73 -10.08
C GLN A 395 -10.57 21.72 -11.05
N MET A 396 -11.82 21.46 -11.44
CA MET A 396 -12.53 22.30 -12.41
C MET A 396 -13.19 23.49 -11.73
N THR A 397 -12.95 24.69 -12.26
CA THR A 397 -13.56 25.95 -11.77
C THR A 397 -14.66 26.48 -12.68
N ASN A 398 -14.74 25.98 -13.92
CA ASN A 398 -15.75 26.40 -14.89
C ASN A 398 -17.07 25.63 -14.68
N TRP A 399 -18.14 26.36 -14.33
CA TRP A 399 -19.45 25.80 -14.05
C TRP A 399 -20.12 25.09 -15.23
N ASP A 400 -19.90 25.55 -16.47
CA ASP A 400 -20.47 24.88 -17.65
C ASP A 400 -19.87 23.48 -17.82
N ILE A 401 -18.58 23.33 -17.53
CA ILE A 401 -17.89 22.04 -17.54
C ILE A 401 -18.42 21.16 -16.40
N VAL A 402 -18.58 21.73 -15.20
CA VAL A 402 -19.10 20.99 -14.04
C VAL A 402 -20.50 20.44 -14.31
N LEU A 403 -21.40 21.26 -14.85
CA LEU A 403 -22.77 20.84 -15.16
C LEU A 403 -22.82 19.73 -16.22
N LYS A 404 -22.01 19.84 -17.29
CA LYS A 404 -21.88 18.77 -18.31
C LYS A 404 -21.28 17.49 -17.74
N ALA A 405 -20.35 17.61 -16.79
CA ALA A 405 -19.77 16.46 -16.12
C ALA A 405 -20.79 15.74 -15.23
N LEU A 406 -21.65 16.48 -14.52
CA LEU A 406 -22.74 15.91 -13.73
C LEU A 406 -23.78 15.21 -14.62
N GLU A 407 -24.12 15.77 -15.78
CA GLU A 407 -24.98 15.11 -16.76
C GLU A 407 -24.37 13.78 -17.23
N SER A 408 -23.09 13.80 -17.60
CA SER A 408 -22.36 12.59 -18.01
C SER A 408 -22.28 11.54 -16.90
N LEU A 409 -22.10 11.97 -15.64
CA LEU A 409 -22.11 11.10 -14.47
C LEU A 409 -23.47 10.43 -14.26
N ILE A 410 -24.58 11.18 -14.39
CA ILE A 410 -25.94 10.61 -14.28
C ILE A 410 -26.15 9.53 -15.35
N ILE A 411 -25.66 9.76 -16.57
CA ILE A 411 -25.75 8.78 -17.65
C ILE A 411 -24.87 7.55 -17.35
N ALA A 412 -23.64 7.73 -16.86
CA ALA A 412 -22.77 6.63 -16.41
C ALA A 412 -23.45 5.78 -15.33
N LEU A 413 -24.03 6.42 -14.32
CA LEU A 413 -24.77 5.75 -13.25
C LEU A 413 -26.02 5.03 -13.77
N SER A 414 -26.66 5.57 -14.82
CA SER A 414 -27.78 4.90 -15.50
C SER A 414 -27.34 3.60 -16.20
N TYR A 415 -26.15 3.57 -16.81
CA TYR A 415 -25.58 2.30 -17.31
C TYR A 415 -25.35 1.29 -16.19
N MET A 416 -24.71 1.71 -15.09
CA MET A 416 -24.47 0.81 -13.95
C MET A 416 -25.80 0.29 -13.39
N HIS A 417 -26.78 1.17 -13.19
CA HIS A 417 -28.11 0.80 -12.73
C HIS A 417 -28.77 -0.21 -13.67
N SER A 418 -28.75 0.03 -14.98
CA SER A 418 -29.34 -0.89 -15.97
C SER A 418 -28.70 -2.28 -15.94
N ALA A 419 -27.41 -2.34 -15.61
CA ALA A 419 -26.62 -3.56 -15.46
C ALA A 419 -26.73 -4.20 -14.07
N GLY A 420 -27.41 -3.55 -13.12
CA GLY A 420 -27.55 -4.02 -11.75
C GLY A 420 -26.30 -3.81 -10.90
N PHE A 421 -25.50 -2.79 -11.17
CA PHE A 421 -24.29 -2.43 -10.42
C PHE A 421 -24.45 -1.10 -9.68
N VAL A 422 -23.75 -0.98 -8.55
CA VAL A 422 -23.58 0.27 -7.80
C VAL A 422 -22.09 0.52 -7.63
N HIS A 423 -21.64 1.76 -7.85
CA HIS A 423 -20.23 2.13 -7.79
C HIS A 423 -19.63 2.11 -6.38
N ARG A 424 -20.38 2.57 -5.38
CA ARG A 424 -20.03 2.65 -3.95
C ARG A 424 -18.86 3.59 -3.56
N ASP A 425 -18.28 4.31 -4.51
CA ASP A 425 -17.19 5.27 -4.26
C ASP A 425 -17.26 6.48 -5.22
N ILE A 426 -18.43 7.09 -5.32
CA ILE A 426 -18.61 8.28 -6.16
C ILE A 426 -18.04 9.50 -5.45
N SER A 427 -17.11 10.18 -6.11
CA SER A 427 -16.53 11.44 -5.67
C SER A 427 -16.15 12.29 -6.89
N ALA A 428 -15.96 13.60 -6.68
CA ALA A 428 -15.47 14.48 -7.75
C ALA A 428 -14.06 14.08 -8.25
N ALA A 429 -13.26 13.41 -7.41
CA ALA A 429 -11.96 12.88 -7.80
C ALA A 429 -12.06 11.70 -8.80
N ASN A 430 -13.19 11.00 -8.84
CA ASN A 430 -13.42 9.82 -9.69
C ASN A 430 -14.16 10.16 -11.00
N VAL A 431 -14.40 11.44 -11.28
CA VAL A 431 -14.94 11.94 -12.55
C VAL A 431 -13.84 12.69 -13.26
N LEU A 432 -13.35 12.16 -14.38
CA LEU A 432 -12.25 12.74 -15.15
C LEU A 432 -12.79 13.55 -16.33
N VAL A 433 -12.25 14.75 -16.54
CA VAL A 433 -12.73 15.69 -17.55
C VAL A 433 -11.62 16.07 -18.52
N LYS A 434 -11.89 15.89 -19.82
CA LYS A 434 -11.01 16.28 -20.93
C LYS A 434 -11.81 16.88 -22.06
N ASP A 435 -11.42 18.06 -22.52
CA ASP A 435 -12.04 18.77 -23.65
C ASP A 435 -13.58 18.90 -23.51
N GLY A 436 -14.06 19.10 -22.27
CA GLY A 436 -15.48 19.22 -21.95
C GLY A 436 -16.26 17.90 -21.89
N ASN A 437 -15.61 16.75 -22.10
CA ASN A 437 -16.20 15.42 -21.92
C ASN A 437 -15.80 14.86 -20.56
N ALA A 438 -16.76 14.25 -19.85
CA ALA A 438 -16.51 13.65 -18.54
C ALA A 438 -16.74 12.14 -18.55
N LYS A 439 -15.83 11.41 -17.91
CA LYS A 439 -15.85 9.96 -17.79
C LYS A 439 -15.76 9.53 -16.33
N LEU A 440 -16.57 8.54 -15.96
CA LEU A 440 -16.50 7.88 -14.66
C LEU A 440 -15.32 6.91 -14.62
N ASN A 441 -14.57 6.95 -13.52
CA ASN A 441 -13.39 6.15 -13.24
C ASN A 441 -13.54 5.41 -11.89
N ASP A 442 -12.62 4.49 -11.59
CA ASP A 442 -12.43 3.86 -10.29
C ASP A 442 -13.54 2.88 -9.89
N LEU A 443 -13.75 1.87 -10.75
CA LEU A 443 -14.76 0.82 -10.52
C LEU A 443 -14.32 -0.26 -9.51
N GLU A 444 -13.23 -0.05 -8.77
CA GLU A 444 -12.64 -1.05 -7.86
C GLU A 444 -13.57 -1.49 -6.73
N TYR A 445 -14.46 -0.60 -6.28
CA TYR A 445 -15.47 -0.91 -5.26
C TYR A 445 -16.84 -1.25 -5.84
N ALA A 446 -17.02 -1.23 -7.17
CA ALA A 446 -18.34 -1.48 -7.74
C ALA A 446 -18.81 -2.92 -7.44
N LYS A 447 -20.07 -3.07 -7.10
CA LYS A 447 -20.68 -4.37 -6.80
C LYS A 447 -22.01 -4.51 -7.50
N ARG A 448 -22.30 -5.74 -7.88
CA ARG A 448 -23.63 -6.13 -8.37
C ARG A 448 -24.60 -6.14 -7.21
N VAL A 449 -25.77 -5.55 -7.40
CA VAL A 449 -26.89 -5.63 -6.46
C VAL A 449 -27.49 -7.02 -6.60
N GLN A 450 -27.34 -7.85 -5.57
CA GLN A 450 -28.11 -9.09 -5.48
C GLN A 450 -29.52 -8.74 -5.00
N PRO A 451 -30.58 -9.37 -5.54
CA PRO A 451 -31.90 -9.24 -4.94
C PRO A 451 -31.83 -9.75 -3.49
N ALA A 452 -32.38 -8.98 -2.56
CA ALA A 452 -32.44 -9.40 -1.16
C ALA A 452 -33.16 -10.76 -1.07
N ILE A 453 -32.55 -11.72 -0.39
CA ILE A 453 -33.28 -12.90 0.08
C ILE A 453 -34.35 -12.35 1.03
N GLU A 454 -35.63 -12.58 0.72
CA GLU A 454 -36.74 -12.05 1.52
C GLU A 454 -36.54 -12.41 3.00
N PRO A 455 -36.51 -11.40 3.90
CA PRO A 455 -36.60 -11.67 5.32
C PRO A 455 -37.98 -12.26 5.60
N ARG A 456 -38.03 -13.42 6.26
CA ARG A 456 -39.28 -13.95 6.82
C ARG A 456 -39.93 -12.86 7.67
N SER A 457 -41.08 -12.39 7.18
CA SER A 457 -42.08 -11.49 7.76
C SER A 457 -41.73 -10.73 9.05
N GLY A 458 -41.78 -9.39 8.96
CA GLY A 458 -42.36 -8.57 10.03
C GLY A 458 -41.44 -7.49 10.61
N SER A 459 -41.42 -6.32 9.99
CA SER A 459 -41.42 -5.01 10.65
C SER A 459 -41.19 -3.92 9.58
N SER A 460 -42.17 -3.04 9.43
CA SER A 460 -42.13 -1.87 8.58
C SER A 460 -41.23 -0.79 9.19
N ASP A 461 -40.20 -0.36 8.46
CA ASP A 461 -39.78 1.04 8.37
C ASP A 461 -38.80 1.22 7.20
N VAL A 462 -39.12 2.15 6.30
CA VAL A 462 -38.26 2.54 5.19
C VAL A 462 -37.08 3.32 5.75
N LYS A 463 -35.94 2.64 5.90
CA LYS A 463 -34.62 3.24 6.06
C LYS A 463 -33.73 2.69 4.97
N THR A 464 -32.97 3.58 4.32
CA THR A 464 -31.88 3.29 3.39
C THR A 464 -31.20 1.98 3.78
N VAL A 465 -31.52 0.91 3.04
CA VAL A 465 -31.15 -0.44 3.41
C VAL A 465 -29.63 -0.52 3.39
N GLY A 466 -29.06 -0.74 4.58
CA GLY A 466 -27.68 -1.15 4.70
C GLY A 466 -27.48 -2.42 3.88
N LEU A 467 -26.67 -2.31 2.83
CA LEU A 467 -26.11 -3.48 2.16
C LEU A 467 -25.28 -4.24 3.19
N LEU A 468 -25.88 -5.29 3.76
CA LEU A 468 -25.15 -6.33 4.46
C LEU A 468 -24.23 -7.00 3.43
N ASP A 469 -22.93 -6.75 3.54
CA ASP A 469 -21.92 -7.57 2.90
C ASP A 469 -22.06 -8.99 3.49
N ASN A 470 -22.75 -9.88 2.77
CA ASN A 470 -22.81 -11.28 3.19
C ASN A 470 -21.58 -12.03 2.65
N PRO A 471 -20.95 -12.87 3.48
CA PRO A 471 -19.77 -13.64 3.12
C PRO A 471 -20.16 -14.80 2.21
N CYS A 472 -19.43 -14.95 1.11
CA CYS A 472 -19.31 -16.25 0.44
C CYS A 472 -18.52 -17.18 1.37
N ASP A 473 -19.19 -17.84 2.31
CA ASP A 473 -18.67 -19.02 3.01
C ASP A 473 -19.80 -19.70 3.78
N LEU A 474 -20.53 -20.58 3.10
CA LEU A 474 -21.34 -21.61 3.74
C LEU A 474 -21.55 -22.76 2.74
N THR A 475 -20.56 -23.64 2.60
CA THR A 475 -20.83 -25.03 2.25
C THR A 475 -19.89 -25.98 3.00
N ASN A 476 -20.51 -26.76 3.90
CA ASN A 476 -20.18 -28.13 4.29
C ASN A 476 -19.00 -28.39 5.24
N SER A 477 -19.31 -28.41 6.54
CA SER A 477 -18.91 -29.53 7.39
C SER A 477 -20.11 -29.99 8.21
N THR A 478 -20.64 -31.16 7.86
CA THR A 478 -21.65 -31.88 8.65
C THR A 478 -20.92 -32.89 9.52
N ARG A 479 -21.28 -32.87 10.82
CA ARG A 479 -20.88 -33.74 11.94
C ARG A 479 -19.56 -33.45 12.64
#